data_AF-A0A815V9U0-F1
#
_entry.id   AF-A0A815V9U0-F1
#
_cell.length_a   1.000
_cell.length_b   1.000
_cell.length_c   1.000
_cell.angle_alpha   90.00
_cell.angle_beta   90.00
_cell.angle_gamma   90.00
#
_symmetry.space_group_name_H-M   'P 1'
#
loop_
_entity.id
_entity.type
_entity.pdbx_description
1 polymer ?
#
loop_
_entity_poly.entity_id
_entity_poly.type
_entity_poly.pdbx_seq_one_letter_code
_entity_poly.pdbx_strand_id
1 'polypeptide(L)' 'MLLLDNRIDAAIGDALTLEYTVDRQYCGHLLVIGVGFAKSSFGIVMPKDWQYKADFDVNILLLREEGKLESLEQKWLSE' A
#
# COMPACT_ATOMS: atom_id res chain seq x y z
N MET A 1 1.08 0.28 -21.29
CA MET A 1 0.28 0.56 -20.07
C MET A 1 -0.75 1.60 -20.48
N LEU A 2 -2.05 1.41 -20.21
CA LEU A 2 -3.13 2.18 -20.87
C LEU A 2 -2.94 3.72 -20.82
N LEU A 3 -2.38 4.25 -19.73
CA LEU A 3 -2.03 5.68 -19.59
C LEU A 3 -0.94 6.12 -20.59
N LEU A 4 0.13 5.34 -20.73
CA LEU A 4 1.24 5.64 -21.65
C LEU A 4 0.85 5.43 -23.12
N ASP A 5 -0.14 4.58 -23.36
CA ASP A 5 -0.65 4.29 -24.71
C ASP A 5 -1.74 5.31 -25.12
N ASN A 6 -1.97 6.38 -24.33
CA ASN A 6 -3.03 7.38 -24.51
C ASN A 6 -4.44 6.78 -24.70
N ARG A 7 -4.71 5.65 -24.02
CA ARG A 7 -6.02 4.98 -24.07
C ARG A 7 -6.97 5.45 -22.97
N ILE A 8 -6.43 5.99 -21.88
CA ILE A 8 -7.14 6.58 -20.76
C ILE A 8 -6.37 7.80 -20.28
N ASP A 9 -7.07 8.81 -19.74
CA ASP A 9 -6.44 10.05 -19.27
C ASP A 9 -6.06 10.00 -17.78
N ALA A 10 -6.75 9.18 -16.99
CA ALA A 10 -6.53 9.06 -15.55
C ALA A 10 -6.90 7.67 -15.02
N ALA A 11 -6.31 7.31 -13.88
CA ALA A 11 -6.63 6.10 -13.14
C ALA A 11 -6.66 6.40 -11.63
N ILE A 12 -7.41 5.59 -10.89
CA ILE A 12 -7.48 5.64 -9.43
C ILE A 12 -6.84 4.35 -8.89
N GLY A 13 -6.03 4.47 -7.85
CA GLY A 13 -5.37 3.36 -7.20
C GLY A 13 -4.95 3.71 -5.77
N ASP A 14 -4.43 2.73 -5.06
CA ASP A 14 -3.89 2.94 -3.71
C ASP A 14 -2.68 3.88 -3.76
N ALA A 15 -2.71 4.88 -2.85
CA ALA A 15 -1.70 5.94 -2.81
C ALA A 15 -0.28 5.38 -2.74
N LEU A 16 -0.05 4.40 -1.86
CA LEU A 16 1.24 3.78 -1.64
C LEU A 16 1.83 3.16 -2.92
N THR A 17 1.01 2.40 -3.66
CA THR A 17 1.46 1.76 -4.90
C THR A 17 1.66 2.80 -6.00
N LEU A 18 0.77 3.77 -6.12
CA LEU A 18 0.89 4.82 -7.13
C LEU A 18 2.14 5.68 -6.92
N GLU A 19 2.40 6.12 -5.68
CA GLU A 19 3.58 6.90 -5.34
C GLU A 19 4.86 6.15 -5.69
N TYR A 20 4.96 4.88 -5.27
CA TYR A 20 6.12 4.03 -5.59
C TYR A 20 6.28 3.81 -7.11
N THR A 21 5.20 3.49 -7.81
CA THR A 21 5.23 3.18 -9.24
C THR A 21 5.55 4.40 -10.09
N VAL A 22 5.01 5.57 -9.76
CA VAL A 22 5.33 6.82 -10.45
C VAL A 22 6.77 7.23 -10.21
N ASP A 23 7.26 7.13 -8.97
CA ASP A 23 8.63 7.50 -8.61
C ASP A 23 9.68 6.57 -9.23
N ARG A 24 9.46 5.25 -9.15
CA ARG A 24 10.48 4.24 -9.51
C ARG A 24 10.35 3.68 -10.94
N GLN A 25 9.14 3.60 -11.49
CA GLN A 25 8.92 2.91 -12.79
C GLN A 25 8.57 3.87 -13.93
N TYR A 26 7.83 4.95 -13.65
CA TYR A 26 7.32 5.86 -14.68
C TYR A 26 7.72 7.32 -14.45
N CYS A 27 8.89 7.53 -13.84
CA CYS A 27 9.44 8.83 -13.53
C CYS A 27 9.46 9.73 -14.79
N GLY A 28 8.95 10.96 -14.65
CA GLY A 28 8.88 11.94 -15.73
C GLY A 28 7.80 11.70 -16.79
N HIS A 29 7.08 10.58 -16.74
CA HIS A 29 6.02 10.25 -17.69
C HIS A 29 4.63 10.34 -17.06
N LEU A 30 4.53 9.94 -15.79
CA LEU A 30 3.29 9.98 -15.01
C LEU A 30 3.50 10.77 -13.73
N LEU A 31 2.41 11.21 -13.13
CA LEU A 31 2.38 11.90 -11.86
C LEU A 31 1.10 11.55 -11.09
N VAL A 32 1.16 11.63 -9.76
CA VAL A 32 -0.03 11.55 -8.91
C VAL A 32 -0.54 12.97 -8.68
N ILE A 33 -1.84 13.18 -8.88
CA ILE A 33 -2.52 14.46 -8.57
C ILE A 33 -3.52 14.30 -7.44
N GLY A 34 -3.69 15.37 -6.66
CA GLY A 34 -4.70 15.46 -5.61
C GLY A 34 -4.24 14.88 -4.27
N VAL A 35 -5.17 14.82 -3.32
CA VAL A 35 -4.97 14.23 -1.98
C VAL A 35 -5.72 12.90 -1.88
N GLY A 36 -5.24 12.01 -1.01
CA GLY A 36 -5.95 10.77 -0.69
C GLY A 36 -7.39 11.05 -0.23
N PHE A 37 -8.37 10.46 -0.91
CA PHE A 37 -9.79 10.76 -0.71
C PHE A 37 -10.55 9.69 0.09
N ALA A 38 -10.00 8.48 0.19
CA ALA A 38 -10.60 7.36 0.89
C ALA A 38 -9.61 6.77 1.90
N LYS A 39 -9.62 7.27 3.13
CA LYS A 39 -8.75 6.74 4.18
C LYS A 39 -9.22 5.33 4.58
N SER A 40 -8.41 4.35 4.27
CA SER A 40 -8.62 2.93 4.58
C SER A 40 -7.36 2.31 5.17
N SER A 41 -7.46 1.02 5.53
CA SER A 41 -6.34 0.23 6.03
C SER A 41 -6.26 -1.08 5.26
N PHE A 42 -5.05 -1.57 5.03
CA PHE A 42 -4.84 -2.96 4.65
C PHE A 42 -5.04 -3.87 5.85
N GLY A 43 -5.63 -5.04 5.61
CA GLY A 43 -5.87 -6.05 6.62
C GLY A 43 -5.67 -7.45 6.06
N ILE A 44 -5.32 -8.38 6.93
CA ILE A 44 -5.15 -9.79 6.57
C ILE A 44 -6.51 -10.48 6.71
N VAL A 45 -7.00 -11.04 5.61
CA VAL A 45 -8.32 -11.67 5.54
C VAL A 45 -8.27 -13.04 6.21
N MET A 46 -9.24 -13.31 7.09
CA MET A 46 -9.36 -14.56 7.83
C MET A 46 -10.81 -15.07 7.78
N PRO A 47 -11.05 -16.39 7.95
CA PRO A 47 -12.40 -16.91 8.13
C PRO A 47 -13.11 -16.25 9.31
N LYS A 48 -14.44 -16.17 9.22
CA LYS A 48 -15.25 -15.78 10.39
C LYS A 48 -15.04 -16.81 11.52
N ASP A 49 -15.01 -16.31 12.75
CA ASP A 49 -14.83 -17.12 13.97
C ASP A 49 -13.57 -17.99 13.98
N TRP A 50 -12.51 -17.53 13.31
CA TRP A 50 -11.23 -18.24 13.29
C TRP A 50 -10.62 -18.30 14.70
N GLN A 51 -10.40 -19.52 15.19
CA GLN A 51 -9.92 -19.77 16.55
C GLN A 51 -8.56 -19.11 16.88
N TYR A 52 -7.75 -18.80 15.87
CA TYR A 52 -6.42 -18.19 16.04
C TYR A 52 -6.44 -16.66 15.89
N LYS A 53 -7.61 -16.04 15.70
CA LYS A 53 -7.72 -14.60 15.46
C LYS A 53 -7.05 -13.76 16.54
N ALA A 54 -7.28 -14.08 17.82
CA ALA A 54 -6.73 -13.30 18.92
C ALA A 54 -5.20 -13.38 18.97
N ASP A 55 -4.64 -14.59 18.85
CA ASP A 55 -3.19 -14.79 18.84
C ASP A 55 -2.54 -14.08 17.64
N PHE A 56 -3.16 -14.18 16.47
CA PHE A 56 -2.69 -13.48 15.27
C PHE A 56 -2.70 -11.96 15.43
N ASP A 57 -3.82 -11.39 15.88
CA ASP A 57 -3.98 -9.94 16.06
C ASP A 57 -2.96 -9.40 17.09
N VAL A 58 -2.72 -10.12 18.19
CA VAL A 58 -1.70 -9.76 19.20
C VAL A 58 -0.30 -9.74 18.59
N ASN A 59 0.07 -10.75 17.81
CA ASN A 59 1.39 -10.80 17.18
C ASN A 59 1.58 -9.66 16.15
N ILE A 60 0.55 -9.30 15.38
CA ILE A 60 0.62 -8.14 14.47
C ILE A 60 0.82 -6.83 15.25
N LEU A 61 0.16 -6.67 16.41
CA LEU A 61 0.36 -5.50 17.27
C LEU A 61 1.80 -5.45 17.81
N LEU A 62 2.35 -6.57 18.28
CA LEU A 62 3.74 -6.64 18.73
C LEU A 62 4.72 -6.27 17.62
N LEU A 63 4.54 -6.78 16.40
CA LEU A 63 5.37 -6.40 15.24
C LEU A 63 5.31 -4.89 14.94
N ARG A 64 4.15 -4.26 15.17
CA ARG A 64 3.98 -2.81 15.02
C ARG A 64 4.70 -2.04 16.12
N GLU A 65 4.53 -2.44 17.37
CA GLU A 65 5.14 -1.79 18.55
C GLU A 65 6.68 -1.90 18.52
N GLU A 66 7.20 -3.01 18.01
CA GLU A 66 8.64 -3.24 17.81
C GLU A 66 9.22 -2.50 16.59
N GLY A 67 8.40 -1.79 15.81
CA GLY A 67 8.84 -1.07 14.60
C GLY A 67 9.22 -1.98 13.42
N LYS A 68 8.90 -3.28 13.49
CA LYS A 68 9.22 -4.24 12.40
C LYS A 68 8.40 -3.96 11.14
N LEU A 69 7.15 -3.54 11.29
CA LEU A 69 6.33 -3.16 10.14
C LEU A 69 6.87 -1.91 9.44
N GLU A 70 7.30 -0.91 10.21
CA GLU A 70 7.95 0.30 9.66
C GLU A 70 9.28 -0.05 8.95
N SER A 71 10.08 -0.93 9.55
CA SER A 71 11.32 -1.41 8.93
C SER A 71 11.08 -2.11 7.58
N LEU A 72 9.98 -2.86 7.46
CA LEU A 72 9.57 -3.47 6.19
C LEU A 72 9.11 -2.41 5.18
N GLU A 73 8.35 -1.42 5.61
CA GLU A 73 7.89 -0.31 4.77
C GLU A 73 9.09 0.44 4.17
N GLN A 74 10.04 0.85 5.01
CA GLN A 74 11.24 1.57 4.59
C GLN A 74 12.06 0.75 3.57
N LYS A 75 12.31 -0.53 3.88
CA LYS A 75 13.10 -1.43 3.03
C LYS A 75 12.52 -1.59 1.62
N TRP A 76 11.20 -1.68 1.50
CA TRP A 76 10.56 -2.01 0.22
C TRP A 76 10.06 -0.80 -0.55
N LEU A 77 9.78 0.32 0.13
CA LEU A 77 9.09 1.47 -0.47
C LEU A 77 9.91 2.76 -0.41
N SER A 78 10.93 2.86 0.45
CA SER A 78 11.75 4.07 0.59
C SER A 78 13.21 3.91 0.13
N GLU A 79 13.79 2.71 0.19
CA GLU A 79 15.11 2.39 -0.40
C GLU A 79 15.01 2.23 -1.93
#